data_AF-A0A2N2H2X8-F1
#
_entry.id   AF-A0A2N2H2X8-F1
#
_cell.length_a   1.000
_cell.length_b   1.000
_cell.length_c   1.000
_cell.angle_alpha   90.00
_cell.angle_beta   90.00
_cell.angle_gamma   90.00
#
_symmetry.space_group_name_H-M   'P 1'
#
loop_
_entity.id
_entity.type
_entity.pdbx_description
1 polymer ?
#
loop_
_entity_poly.entity_id
_entity_poly.type
_entity_poly.pdbx_seq_one_letter_code
_entity_poly.pdbx_strand_id
1 'polypeptide(L)'
;MSSKPVYETNPAMATIRARIQGFLDYVEPGGNFPLRALYEALGARTPEEQSAVRQGLSRERKSKSVEPTSKYGEWRRVDLSIEVLDLSVIGSDEQEPLHVKLLGLENLIRFHHGGLIIIAGRTNTGKTASALGF
;
A
#
# COMPACT_ATOMS: atom_id res chain seq x y z
N MET A 1 10.35 7.26 0.54
CA MET A 1 11.55 6.86 -0.24
C MET A 1 11.07 6.34 -1.60
N SER A 2 11.27 7.13 -2.65
CA SER A 2 10.92 6.73 -4.03
C SER A 2 11.92 5.69 -4.51
N SER A 3 11.48 4.44 -4.71
CA SER A 3 12.33 3.40 -5.29
C SER A 3 12.56 3.74 -6.75
N LYS A 4 13.81 3.97 -7.14
CA LYS A 4 14.19 4.18 -8.54
C LYS A 4 13.61 3.05 -9.40
N PRO A 5 13.01 3.34 -10.57
CA PRO A 5 12.50 2.31 -11.46
C PRO A 5 13.65 1.37 -11.85
N VAL A 6 13.47 0.08 -11.59
CA VAL A 6 14.45 -0.95 -11.94
C VAL A 6 14.27 -1.28 -13.42
N TYR A 7 15.07 -0.62 -14.25
CA TYR A 7 15.19 -0.95 -15.67
C TYR A 7 15.98 -2.25 -15.81
N GLU A 8 15.40 -3.23 -16.49
CA GLU A 8 16.05 -4.52 -16.76
C GLU A 8 16.93 -4.38 -18.00
N THR A 9 18.24 -4.55 -17.85
CA THR A 9 19.20 -4.47 -18.96
C THR A 9 19.30 -5.77 -19.75
N ASN A 10 18.88 -6.90 -19.18
CA ASN A 10 18.89 -8.19 -19.87
C ASN A 10 17.61 -8.36 -20.72
N PRO A 11 17.71 -8.49 -22.06
CA PRO A 11 16.54 -8.59 -22.94
C PRO A 11 15.68 -9.84 -22.68
N ALA A 12 16.29 -10.95 -22.26
CA ALA A 12 15.56 -12.17 -21.93
C ALA A 12 14.70 -11.96 -20.66
N MET A 13 15.26 -11.30 -19.65
CA MET A 13 14.52 -10.98 -18.42
C MET A 13 13.44 -9.92 -18.64
N ALA A 14 13.70 -8.93 -19.48
CA ALA A 14 12.68 -7.94 -19.86
C ALA A 14 11.47 -8.61 -20.52
N THR A 15 11.71 -9.56 -21.42
CA THR A 15 10.65 -10.36 -22.06
C THR A 15 9.86 -11.17 -21.05
N ILE A 16 10.52 -11.85 -20.10
CA ILE A 16 9.85 -12.63 -19.06
C ILE A 16 8.99 -11.72 -18.17
N ARG A 17 9.52 -10.57 -17.75
CA ARG A 17 8.77 -9.59 -16.94
C ARG A 17 7.55 -9.06 -17.68
N ALA A 18 7.69 -8.72 -18.96
CA ALA A 18 6.57 -8.28 -19.78
C ALA A 18 5.46 -9.34 -19.87
N ARG A 19 5.82 -10.62 -20.03
CA ARG A 19 4.84 -11.71 -20.03
C ARG A 19 4.19 -11.92 -18.66
N ILE A 20 4.94 -11.80 -17.57
CA ILE A 20 4.38 -11.85 -16.21
C ILE A 20 3.40 -10.69 -16.01
N GLN A 21 3.74 -9.48 -16.43
CA GLN A 21 2.85 -8.33 -16.37
C GLN A 21 1.56 -8.55 -17.18
N GLY A 22 1.69 -9.06 -18.41
CA GLY A 22 0.53 -9.44 -19.21
C GLY A 22 -0.36 -10.49 -18.54
N PHE A 23 0.20 -11.43 -17.76
CA PHE A 23 -0.60 -12.33 -16.93
C PHE A 23 -1.27 -11.60 -15.76
N LEU A 24 -0.54 -10.73 -15.07
CA LEU A 24 -1.07 -9.97 -13.93
C LEU A 24 -2.24 -9.08 -14.33
N ASP A 25 -2.28 -8.57 -15.57
CA ASP A 25 -3.41 -7.80 -16.08
C ASP A 25 -4.73 -8.58 -16.08
N TYR A 26 -4.70 -9.91 -16.14
CA TYR A 26 -5.88 -10.78 -16.02
C TYR A 26 -6.24 -11.13 -14.56
N VAL A 27 -5.36 -10.84 -13.60
CA VAL A 27 -5.62 -11.06 -12.18
C VAL A 27 -6.26 -9.79 -11.61
N GLU A 28 -7.39 -9.93 -10.94
CA GLU A 28 -8.04 -8.78 -10.28
C GLU A 28 -7.06 -8.05 -9.34
N PRO A 29 -7.14 -6.71 -9.23
CA PRO A 29 -6.34 -5.96 -8.26
C PRO A 29 -6.59 -6.50 -6.83
N GLY A 30 -5.51 -6.80 -6.09
CA GLY A 30 -5.60 -7.46 -4.79
C GLY A 30 -5.90 -8.96 -4.83
N GLY A 31 -6.09 -9.54 -6.02
CA GLY A 31 -6.38 -10.95 -6.23
C GLY A 31 -5.17 -11.87 -6.02
N ASN A 32 -5.46 -13.09 -5.57
CA ASN A 32 -4.46 -14.14 -5.38
C ASN A 32 -4.36 -15.05 -6.61
N PHE A 33 -3.16 -15.57 -6.86
CA PHE A 33 -2.91 -16.58 -7.87
C PHE A 33 -1.84 -17.58 -7.42
N PRO A 34 -1.98 -18.87 -7.75
CA PRO A 34 -0.95 -19.85 -7.47
C PRO A 34 0.20 -19.72 -8.48
N LEU A 35 1.44 -19.95 -8.02
CA LEU A 35 2.65 -19.95 -8.85
C LEU A 35 2.55 -20.96 -10.01
N ARG A 36 1.80 -22.05 -9.81
CA ARG A 36 1.52 -23.03 -10.85
C ARG A 36 0.71 -22.46 -12.01
N ALA A 37 -0.30 -21.63 -11.72
CA ALA A 37 -1.08 -20.97 -12.79
C ALA A 37 -0.20 -20.02 -13.60
N LEU A 38 0.78 -19.36 -12.96
CA LEU A 38 1.75 -18.54 -13.66
C LEU A 38 2.64 -19.35 -14.60
N TYR A 39 3.12 -20.53 -14.18
CA TYR A 39 3.89 -21.42 -15.06
C TYR A 39 3.06 -21.92 -16.24
N GLU A 40 1.81 -22.32 -15.99
CA GLU A 40 0.89 -22.81 -17.02
C GLU A 40 0.58 -21.71 -18.04
N ALA A 41 0.30 -20.48 -17.58
CA ALA A 41 0.03 -19.34 -18.44
C ALA A 41 1.24 -18.92 -19.28
N LEU A 42 2.45 -19.03 -18.73
CA LEU A 42 3.70 -18.70 -19.43
C LEU A 42 4.24 -19.85 -20.30
N GLY A 43 3.63 -21.03 -20.21
CA GLY A 43 4.09 -22.24 -20.89
C GLY A 43 5.43 -22.79 -20.36
N ALA A 44 5.82 -22.45 -19.14
CA ALA A 44 7.09 -22.86 -18.53
C ALA A 44 7.04 -24.33 -18.07
N ARG A 45 7.56 -25.23 -18.91
CA ARG A 45 7.53 -26.69 -18.69
C ARG A 45 8.86 -27.22 -18.16
N THR A 46 9.98 -26.58 -18.50
CA THR A 46 11.30 -27.04 -18.07
C THR A 46 11.71 -26.41 -16.74
N PRO A 47 12.59 -27.06 -15.95
CA PRO A 47 13.13 -26.48 -14.71
C PRO A 47 13.84 -25.14 -14.91
N GLU A 48 14.49 -24.97 -16.05
CA GLU A 48 15.20 -23.75 -16.45
C GLU A 48 14.21 -22.61 -16.71
N GLU A 49 13.15 -22.86 -17.46
CA GLU A 49 12.07 -21.89 -17.69
C GLU A 49 11.38 -21.49 -16.37
N GLN A 50 11.07 -22.47 -15.52
CA GLN A 50 10.48 -22.20 -14.21
C GLN A 50 11.43 -21.39 -13.31
N SER A 51 12.74 -21.63 -13.40
CA SER A 51 13.74 -20.79 -12.72
C SER A 51 13.69 -19.35 -13.22
N ALA A 52 13.61 -19.14 -14.53
CA ALA A 52 13.54 -17.82 -15.12
C ALA A 52 12.24 -17.07 -14.74
N VAL A 53 11.10 -17.76 -14.68
CA VAL A 53 9.83 -17.20 -14.17
C VAL A 53 9.96 -16.81 -12.70
N ARG A 54 10.56 -17.64 -11.85
CA ARG A 54 10.80 -17.29 -10.43
C ARG A 54 11.71 -16.06 -10.28
N GLN A 55 12.73 -15.94 -11.12
CA GLN A 55 13.59 -14.75 -11.15
C GLN A 55 12.80 -13.52 -11.57
N GLY A 56 11.96 -13.62 -12.60
CA GLY A 56 11.08 -12.54 -13.05
C GLY A 56 10.11 -12.11 -11.96
N LEU A 57 9.48 -13.07 -11.28
CA LEU A 57 8.56 -12.82 -10.17
C LEU A 57 9.26 -12.16 -8.97
N SER A 58 10.50 -12.55 -8.69
CA SER A 58 11.34 -11.90 -7.67
C SER A 58 11.65 -10.43 -8.02
N ARG A 59 11.80 -10.10 -9.32
CA ARG A 59 11.93 -8.70 -9.78
C ARG A 59 10.63 -7.94 -9.60
N GLU A 60 9.49 -8.54 -9.96
CA GLU A 60 8.17 -7.93 -9.77
C GLU A 60 7.82 -7.67 -8.30
N ARG A 61 8.28 -8.56 -7.41
CA ARG A 61 8.20 -8.33 -5.96
C ARG A 61 9.01 -7.10 -5.55
N LYS A 62 10.21 -6.91 -6.10
CA LYS A 62 11.04 -5.73 -5.81
C LYS A 62 10.42 -4.44 -6.32
N SER A 63 9.68 -4.47 -7.43
CA SER A 63 8.90 -3.32 -7.92
C SER A 63 7.55 -3.14 -7.24
N LYS A 64 7.22 -3.99 -6.25
CA LYS A 64 5.96 -3.98 -5.50
C LYS A 64 4.70 -4.21 -6.34
N SER A 65 4.84 -4.87 -7.50
CA SER A 65 3.70 -5.27 -8.34
C SER A 65 2.99 -6.51 -7.76
N VAL A 66 3.74 -7.34 -7.02
CA VAL A 66 3.26 -8.60 -6.44
C VAL A 66 3.88 -8.82 -5.06
N GLU A 67 3.22 -9.62 -4.23
CA GLU A 67 3.72 -10.02 -2.93
C GLU A 67 3.37 -11.48 -2.60
N PRO A 68 4.19 -12.16 -1.78
CA PRO A 68 3.86 -13.49 -1.31
C PRO A 68 2.73 -13.43 -0.28
N THR A 69 1.84 -14.42 -0.31
CA THR A 69 0.81 -14.60 0.72
C THR A 69 1.36 -15.43 1.89
N SER A 70 0.52 -15.69 2.90
CA SER A 70 0.85 -16.61 4.00
C SER A 70 0.95 -18.07 3.55
N LYS A 71 0.35 -18.43 2.40
CA LYS A 71 0.37 -19.78 1.86
C LYS A 71 1.53 -19.95 0.88
N TYR A 72 2.29 -21.03 1.06
CA TYR A 72 3.42 -21.33 0.20
C TYR A 72 2.97 -21.55 -1.26
N GLY A 73 3.66 -20.88 -2.19
CA GLY A 73 3.39 -20.97 -3.62
C GLY A 73 2.18 -20.15 -4.09
N GLU A 74 1.58 -19.33 -3.23
CA GLU A 74 0.50 -18.42 -3.58
C GLU A 74 0.96 -16.96 -3.47
N TRP A 75 0.64 -16.18 -4.50
CA TRP A 75 1.07 -14.81 -4.69
C TRP A 75 -0.15 -13.91 -4.85
N ARG A 76 0.00 -12.64 -4.47
CA ARG A 76 -1.04 -11.63 -4.58
C ARG A 76 -0.59 -10.52 -5.51
N ARG A 77 -1.45 -10.08 -6.43
CA ARG A 77 -1.25 -8.84 -7.20
C ARG A 77 -1.47 -7.68 -6.25
N VAL A 78 -0.49 -6.80 -6.14
CA VAL A 78 -0.65 -5.56 -5.35
C VAL A 78 -1.44 -4.60 -6.20
N ASP A 79 -2.53 -4.06 -5.62
CA ASP A 79 -3.23 -2.96 -6.25
C ASP A 79 -2.40 -1.68 -6.11
N LEU A 80 -1.87 -1.21 -7.23
CA LEU A 80 -1.13 0.04 -7.32
C LEU A 80 -2.01 1.15 -7.90
N SER A 81 -3.33 0.97 -7.96
CA SER A 81 -4.25 2.02 -8.38
C SER A 81 -3.96 3.28 -7.57
N ILE A 82 -3.34 4.24 -8.23
CA ILE A 82 -3.26 5.61 -7.73
C ILE A 82 -4.66 6.15 -7.97
N GLU A 83 -5.54 5.98 -6.99
CA GLU A 83 -6.78 6.72 -6.96
C GLU A 83 -6.40 8.20 -6.85
N VAL A 84 -6.68 8.96 -7.92
CA VAL A 84 -6.60 10.41 -7.86
C VAL A 84 -7.73 10.84 -6.95
N LEU A 85 -7.40 11.10 -5.68
CA LEU A 85 -8.34 11.66 -4.73
C LEU A 85 -8.72 13.05 -5.24
N ASP A 86 -9.91 13.17 -5.81
CA ASP A 86 -10.44 14.47 -6.22
C ASP A 86 -10.81 15.26 -4.95
N LEU A 87 -9.90 16.14 -4.54
CA LEU A 87 -10.07 17.01 -3.37
C LEU A 87 -11.25 17.98 -3.53
N SER A 88 -11.80 18.14 -4.74
CA SER A 88 -13.00 18.95 -4.98
C SER A 88 -14.31 18.23 -4.62
N VAL A 89 -14.29 16.88 -4.56
CA VAL A 89 -15.42 16.05 -4.12
C VAL A 89 -15.47 15.92 -2.59
N ILE A 90 -14.39 16.28 -1.90
CA ILE A 90 -14.40 16.58 -0.45
C ILE A 90 -15.02 17.98 -0.27
N GLY A 91 -16.23 18.15 -0.81
CA GLY A 91 -17.07 19.30 -0.56
C GLY A 91 -17.51 19.25 0.90
N SER A 92 -16.93 20.16 1.70
CA SER A 92 -17.65 21.03 2.63
C SER A 92 -18.82 20.45 3.45
N ASP A 93 -18.79 19.19 3.86
CA ASP A 93 -19.43 18.82 5.12
C ASP A 93 -18.53 19.43 6.20
N GLU A 94 -18.75 20.72 6.48
CA GLU A 94 -18.22 21.41 7.65
C GLU A 94 -18.70 20.60 8.86
N GLN A 95 -17.91 19.60 9.27
CA GLN A 95 -18.16 18.90 10.52
C GLN A 95 -18.18 19.96 11.61
N GLU A 96 -19.32 20.09 12.28
CA GLU A 96 -19.46 21.01 13.40
C GLU A 96 -18.28 20.81 14.35
N PRO A 97 -17.54 21.89 14.65
CA PRO A 97 -16.40 21.78 15.53
C PRO A 97 -16.87 21.31 16.91
N LEU A 98 -16.15 20.34 17.46
CA LEU A 98 -16.35 19.89 18.82
C LEU A 98 -16.04 21.04 19.79
N HIS A 99 -17.02 21.37 20.61
CA HIS A 99 -16.85 22.32 21.72
C HIS A 99 -16.14 21.66 22.89
N VAL A 100 -14.84 21.42 22.72
CA VAL A 100 -13.98 20.88 23.78
C VAL A 100 -13.31 22.01 24.52
N LYS A 101 -13.45 22.06 25.85
CA LYS A 101 -12.74 23.04 26.68
C LYS A 101 -11.37 22.52 27.07
N LEU A 102 -10.31 23.17 26.60
CA LEU A 102 -8.94 22.73 26.82
C LEU A 102 -8.09 23.91 27.27
N LEU A 103 -8.37 24.40 28.48
CA LEU A 103 -7.65 25.51 29.12
C LEU A 103 -7.52 26.76 28.21
N GLY A 104 -8.52 27.04 27.38
CA GLY A 104 -8.55 28.19 26.47
C GLY A 104 -8.00 27.92 25.07
N LEU A 105 -7.48 26.72 24.79
CA LEU A 105 -7.02 26.32 23.44
C LEU A 105 -8.17 26.23 22.44
N GLU A 106 -9.41 26.06 22.90
CA GLU A 106 -10.61 26.13 22.07
C GLU A 106 -10.81 27.46 21.35
N ASN A 107 -10.19 28.53 21.85
CA ASN A 107 -10.24 29.84 21.20
C ASN A 107 -9.19 30.00 20.10
N LEU A 108 -8.21 29.08 20.04
CA LEU A 108 -7.09 29.13 19.10
C LEU A 108 -7.19 28.06 18.02
N ILE A 109 -7.81 26.92 18.33
CA ILE A 109 -7.89 25.75 17.44
C ILE A 109 -9.30 25.17 17.50
N ARG A 110 -9.86 24.86 16.33
CA ARG A 110 -11.12 24.12 16.21
C ARG A 110 -10.85 22.62 16.22
N PHE A 111 -11.61 21.88 17.03
CA PHE A 111 -11.52 20.42 17.11
C PHE A 111 -12.62 19.80 16.25
N HIS A 112 -12.36 18.68 15.58
CA HIS A 112 -13.32 17.99 14.72
C HIS A 112 -13.40 16.51 15.08
N HIS A 113 -14.53 15.87 14.75
CA HIS A 113 -14.74 14.44 15.01
C HIS A 113 -13.73 13.59 14.23
N GLY A 114 -13.20 12.54 14.86
CA GLY A 114 -12.18 11.67 14.26
C GLY A 114 -10.77 12.26 14.23
N GLY A 115 -10.57 13.50 14.70
CA GLY A 115 -9.25 14.10 14.86
C GLY A 115 -8.45 13.48 15.99
N LEU A 116 -7.13 13.35 15.81
CA LEU A 116 -6.20 12.91 16.84
C LEU A 116 -5.52 14.12 17.51
N ILE A 117 -5.67 14.25 18.83
CA ILE A 117 -5.03 15.30 19.63
C ILE A 117 -3.87 14.69 20.43
N ILE A 118 -2.67 15.26 20.29
CA ILE A 118 -1.48 14.81 21.01
C ILE A 118 -1.05 15.88 22.01
N ILE A 119 -1.09 15.57 23.31
CA ILE A 119 -0.63 16.46 24.38
C ILE A 119 0.76 15.99 24.85
N ALA A 120 1.80 16.79 24.58
CA ALA A 120 3.18 16.50 24.95
C ALA A 120 3.74 17.54 25.95
N GLY A 121 4.66 17.12 26.81
CA GLY A 121 5.23 17.96 27.86
C GLY A 121 5.95 17.15 28.95
N ARG A 122 6.69 17.84 29.82
CA ARG A 122 7.50 17.21 30.88
C ARG A 122 6.65 16.42 31.89
N THR A 123 7.25 15.51 32.64
CA THR A 123 6.55 14.74 33.68
C THR A 123 5.89 15.69 34.69
N ASN A 124 4.68 15.33 35.15
CA ASN A 124 3.90 16.08 36.15
C ASN A 124 3.39 17.47 35.70
N THR A 125 3.34 17.78 34.41
CA THR A 125 2.79 19.05 33.89
C THR A 125 1.26 19.04 33.68
N GLY A 126 0.54 18.14 34.34
CA GLY A 126 -0.93 18.09 34.24
C GLY A 126 -1.52 17.46 32.97
N LYS A 127 -0.72 16.88 32.08
CA LYS A 127 -1.22 16.27 30.81
C LYS A 127 -2.34 15.25 31.02
N THR A 128 -2.21 14.40 32.04
CA THR A 128 -3.23 13.40 32.38
C THR A 128 -4.51 14.06 32.88
N ALA A 129 -4.39 15.10 33.71
CA ALA A 129 -5.54 15.85 34.21
C ALA A 129 -6.26 16.59 33.06
N SER A 130 -5.50 17.15 32.11
CA SER A 130 -6.05 17.74 30.89
C SER A 130 -6.77 16.73 30.03
N ALA A 131 -6.23 15.51 29.85
CA ALA A 131 -6.84 14.45 29.06
C ALA A 131 -8.13 13.86 29.68
N LEU A 132 -8.27 13.91 31.00
CA LEU A 132 -9.46 13.45 31.73
C LEU A 132 -10.58 14.49 31.82
N GLY A 133 -10.30 15.76 31.48
CA GLY A 133 -11.29 16.83 31.44
C GLY A 133 -12.10 16.87 30.13
N PHE A 134 -11.80 15.95 29.20
CA PHE A 134 -12.58 15.67 28.00
C PHE A 134 -13.70 14.67 28.31
#